data_AF-A0A1M6SRB4-F1
#
_entry.id   AF-A0A1M6SRB4-F1
#
_cell.length_a   1.000
_cell.length_b   1.000
_cell.length_c   1.000
_cell.angle_alpha   90.00
_cell.angle_beta   90.00
_cell.angle_gamma   90.00
#
_symmetry.space_group_name_H-M   'P 1'
#
loop_
_entity.id
_entity.type
_entity.pdbx_description
1 polymer ?
#
loop_
_entity_poly.entity_id
_entity_poly.type
_entity_poly.pdbx_seq_one_letter_code
_entity_poly.pdbx_strand_id
1 'polypeptide(L)'
;MSDDIRMSVEMRTDYDCEATGFPAERWGEAVFTIAEEEIAIEVSVEEKITVAIMAGETGKEAVWKGTLEGLKKLLTGEIAGR
;
A
#
# COMPACT_ATOMS: atom_id res chain seq x y z
N MET A 1 -25.52 -7.55 -20.88
CA MET A 1 -24.06 -7.40 -21.02
C MET A 1 -23.54 -7.41 -19.60
N SER A 2 -22.73 -8.39 -19.23
CA SER A 2 -22.02 -8.32 -17.95
C SER A 2 -20.91 -7.30 -18.20
N ASP A 3 -20.91 -6.17 -17.50
CA ASP A 3 -19.74 -5.30 -17.51
C ASP A 3 -18.60 -6.12 -16.91
N ASP A 4 -17.67 -6.56 -17.75
CA ASP A 4 -16.50 -7.32 -17.31
C ASP A 4 -15.66 -6.40 -16.41
N ILE A 5 -15.70 -6.64 -15.10
CA ILE A 5 -14.84 -5.95 -14.14
C ILE A 5 -13.40 -6.34 -14.48
N ARG A 6 -12.64 -5.38 -15.03
CA ARG A 6 -11.21 -5.54 -15.36
C ARG A 6 -10.37 -4.93 -14.25
N MET A 7 -9.31 -5.64 -13.89
CA MET A 7 -8.33 -5.22 -12.90
C MET A 7 -6.95 -5.12 -13.55
N SER A 8 -6.20 -4.08 -13.22
CA SER A 8 -4.75 -3.99 -13.46
C SER A 8 -4.01 -3.82 -12.15
N VAL A 9 -2.75 -4.26 -12.12
CA VAL A 9 -1.86 -4.08 -10.97
C VAL A 9 -0.55 -3.49 -11.43
N GLU A 10 -0.12 -2.42 -10.78
CA GLU A 10 1.21 -1.86 -10.91
C GLU A 10 2.00 -2.22 -9.65
N MET A 11 3.21 -2.79 -9.82
CA MET A 11 4.12 -3.05 -8.72
C MET A 11 5.34 -2.14 -8.88
N ARG A 12 5.61 -1.33 -7.87
CA ARG A 12 6.74 -0.41 -7.81
C ARG A 12 7.68 -0.87 -6.71
N THR A 13 8.97 -0.86 -6.98
CA THR A 13 10.01 -1.10 -5.96
C THR A 13 11.11 -0.05 -6.09
N ASP A 14 11.91 0.08 -5.05
CA ASP A 14 13.02 1.02 -4.98
C ASP A 14 14.15 0.78 -6.00
N TYR A 15 14.11 -0.28 -6.80
CA TYR A 15 15.01 -0.44 -7.95
C TYR A 15 14.86 0.72 -8.96
N ASP A 16 13.69 1.38 -8.99
CA ASP A 16 13.43 2.56 -9.82
C ASP A 16 13.68 3.92 -9.10
N CYS A 17 14.18 3.92 -7.86
CA CYS A 17 14.22 5.11 -6.99
C CYS A 17 15.57 5.40 -6.28
N GLU A 18 16.72 5.09 -6.91
CA GLU A 18 18.04 5.60 -6.43
C GLU A 18 18.06 7.14 -6.22
N ALA A 19 17.08 7.87 -6.77
CA ALA A 19 16.89 9.31 -6.62
C ALA A 19 16.35 9.79 -5.26
N THR A 20 15.77 8.94 -4.42
CA THR A 20 15.12 9.35 -3.13
C THR A 20 15.91 8.97 -1.88
N GLY A 21 17.05 8.29 -2.02
CA GLY A 21 17.97 7.99 -0.91
C GLY A 21 17.58 6.84 0.01
N PHE A 22 16.50 6.10 -0.30
CA PHE A 22 16.19 4.85 0.37
C PHE A 22 17.09 3.73 -0.18
N PRO A 23 17.74 2.91 0.68
CA PRO A 23 18.46 1.73 0.22
C PRO A 23 17.53 0.81 -0.57
N ALA A 24 17.98 0.36 -1.75
CA ALA A 24 17.30 -0.68 -2.50
C ALA A 24 16.94 -1.86 -1.57
N GLU A 25 15.78 -2.48 -1.77
CA GLU A 25 15.14 -3.54 -0.97
C GLU A 25 14.38 -3.10 0.31
N ARG A 26 14.12 -1.81 0.51
CA ARG A 26 13.39 -1.27 1.67
C ARG A 26 12.04 -0.65 1.35
N TRP A 27 11.64 -0.51 0.09
CA TRP A 27 10.32 0.02 -0.26
C TRP A 27 9.69 -0.75 -1.42
N GLY A 28 8.38 -0.99 -1.32
CA GLY A 28 7.58 -1.52 -2.40
C GLY A 28 6.11 -1.12 -2.26
N GLU A 29 5.48 -0.88 -3.40
CA GLU A 29 4.07 -0.51 -3.50
C GLU A 29 3.37 -1.37 -4.54
N ALA A 30 2.17 -1.84 -4.22
CA ALA A 30 1.27 -2.48 -5.16
C ALA A 30 0.00 -1.63 -5.29
N VAL A 31 -0.30 -1.17 -6.50
CA VAL A 31 -1.48 -0.38 -6.84
C VAL A 31 -2.42 -1.25 -7.66
N PHE A 32 -3.62 -1.48 -7.16
CA PHE A 32 -4.67 -2.22 -7.84
C PHE A 32 -5.71 -1.24 -8.36
N THR A 33 -5.96 -1.24 -9.66
CA THR A 33 -6.99 -0.42 -10.29
C THR A 33 -8.10 -1.32 -10.82
N ILE A 34 -9.35 -1.05 -10.42
CA ILE A 34 -10.54 -1.84 -10.77
C ILE A 34 -11.62 -0.86 -11.23
N ALA A 35 -11.89 -0.83 -12.54
CA ALA A 35 -12.74 0.21 -13.15
C ALA A 35 -12.27 1.64 -12.76
N GLU A 36 -13.04 2.37 -11.95
CA GLU A 36 -12.72 3.73 -11.46
C GLU A 36 -12.20 3.75 -10.02
N GLU A 37 -12.04 2.57 -9.40
CA GLU A 37 -11.57 2.43 -8.02
C GLU A 37 -10.08 2.08 -7.98
N GLU A 38 -9.39 2.56 -6.96
CA GLU A 38 -8.01 2.21 -6.67
C GLU A 38 -7.81 1.84 -5.20
N ILE A 39 -7.00 0.81 -4.98
CA ILE A 39 -6.44 0.49 -3.67
C ILE A 39 -4.95 0.25 -3.82
N ALA A 40 -4.15 0.89 -2.98
CA ALA A 40 -2.72 0.69 -2.96
C ALA A 40 -2.22 0.28 -1.56
N ILE A 41 -1.21 -0.58 -1.55
CA ILE A 41 -0.51 -1.01 -0.34
C ILE A 41 0.96 -0.70 -0.54
N GLU A 42 1.48 0.19 0.30
CA GLU A 42 2.90 0.48 0.42
C GLU A 42 3.47 -0.25 1.63
N VAL A 43 4.62 -0.87 1.45
CA VAL A 43 5.44 -1.46 2.51
C VAL A 43 6.81 -0.82 2.46
N SER A 44 7.25 -0.28 3.60
CA SER A 44 8.58 0.31 3.73
C SER A 44 9.29 -0.14 5.00
N VAL A 45 10.62 -0.19 4.95
CA VAL A 45 11.48 -0.66 6.03
C VAL A 45 12.51 0.41 6.34
N GLU A 46 12.29 1.13 7.45
CA GLU A 46 13.30 2.02 8.02
C GLU A 46 13.89 1.34 9.27
N GLU A 47 13.48 1.75 10.46
CA GLU A 47 13.79 1.05 11.71
C GLU A 47 12.82 -0.11 11.99
N LYS A 48 11.60 -0.01 11.46
CA LYS A 48 10.52 -1.01 11.59
C LYS A 48 9.80 -1.14 10.25
N ILE A 49 9.15 -2.28 10.04
CA ILE A 49 8.28 -2.48 8.87
C ILE A 49 7.03 -1.63 9.05
N THR A 50 6.84 -0.69 8.15
CA THR A 50 5.69 0.20 8.05
C THR A 50 4.84 -0.24 6.87
N VAL A 51 3.52 -0.19 7.05
CA VAL A 51 2.55 -0.44 6.01
C VAL A 51 1.64 0.78 5.92
N ALA A 52 1.39 1.24 4.69
CA ALA A 52 0.38 2.25 4.41
C ALA A 52 -0.65 1.67 3.42
N ILE A 53 -1.93 1.87 3.73
CA ILE A 53 -3.06 1.46 2.90
C ILE A 53 -3.72 2.73 2.39
N MET A 54 -3.82 2.84 1.08
CA MET A 54 -4.49 3.91 0.37
C MET A 54 -5.75 3.31 -0.24
N ALA A 55 -6.91 3.83 0.13
CA ALA A 55 -8.20 3.43 -0.41
C ALA A 55 -8.93 4.70 -0.84
N GLY A 56 -9.06 4.90 -2.15
CA GLY A 56 -9.54 6.14 -2.75
C GLY A 56 -8.70 6.57 -3.95
N GLU A 57 -8.83 7.82 -4.38
CA GLU A 57 -8.09 8.34 -5.55
C GLU A 57 -6.56 8.25 -5.37
N THR A 58 -5.88 7.80 -6.43
CA THR A 58 -4.41 7.76 -6.57
C THR A 58 -3.76 9.08 -6.14
N GLY A 59 -2.79 9.01 -5.23
CA GLY A 59 -2.04 10.19 -4.77
C GLY A 59 -2.65 10.96 -3.59
N LYS A 60 -3.70 10.44 -2.94
CA LYS A 60 -4.21 10.96 -1.66
C LYS A 60 -3.51 10.31 -0.45
N GLU A 61 -3.65 10.95 0.72
CA GLU A 61 -3.11 10.43 1.98
C GLU A 61 -3.63 9.02 2.29
N ALA A 62 -2.75 8.17 2.84
CA ALA A 62 -3.12 6.83 3.26
C ALA A 62 -4.28 6.88 4.27
N VAL A 63 -5.33 6.10 4.02
CA VAL A 63 -6.45 5.95 4.96
C VAL A 63 -6.02 5.24 6.24
N TRP A 64 -4.95 4.46 6.16
CA TRP A 64 -4.31 3.84 7.30
C TRP A 64 -2.79 3.78 7.11
N LYS A 65 -2.02 4.12 8.15
CA LYS A 65 -0.57 3.97 8.18
C LYS A 65 -0.12 3.55 9.57
N GLY A 66 0.74 2.53 9.65
CA GLY A 66 1.24 2.02 10.91
C GLY A 66 2.29 0.94 10.72
N THR A 67 2.72 0.30 11.82
CA THR A 67 3.66 -0.82 11.73
C THR A 67 2.96 -2.09 11.23
N LEU A 68 3.71 -3.04 10.65
CA LEU A 68 3.18 -4.36 10.29
C LEU A 68 2.57 -5.08 11.51
N GLU A 69 3.16 -4.92 12.69
CA GLU A 69 2.59 -5.44 13.94
C GLU A 69 1.24 -4.80 14.25
N GLY A 70 1.13 -3.48 14.09
CA GLY A 70 -0.11 -2.75 14.24
C GLY A 70 -1.18 -3.21 13.25
N LEU A 71 -0.81 -3.43 11.99
CA LEU A 71 -1.73 -3.97 10.98
C LEU A 71 -2.24 -5.36 11.37
N LYS A 72 -1.35 -6.25 11.83
CA LYS A 72 -1.74 -7.60 12.29
C LYS A 72 -2.76 -7.52 13.43
N LYS A 73 -2.48 -6.72 14.45
CA LYS A 73 -3.38 -6.51 15.59
C LYS A 73 -4.72 -5.92 15.16
N LEU A 74 -4.72 -5.01 14.18
CA LEU A 74 -5.93 -4.43 13.62
C LEU A 74 -6.77 -5.51 12.94
N LEU A 75 -6.16 -6.31 12.06
CA LEU A 75 -6.83 -7.37 11.30
C LEU A 75 -7.33 -8.52 12.19
N THR A 76 -6.67 -8.79 13.33
CA THR A 76 -7.10 -9.79 14.32
C THR A 76 -8.11 -9.25 15.33
N GLY A 77 -8.44 -7.95 15.28
CA GLY A 77 -9.37 -7.30 16.23
C GLY A 77 -8.80 -7.08 17.64
N GLU A 78 -7.49 -7.25 17.83
CA GLU A 78 -6.80 -6.94 19.09
C GLU A 78 -6.76 -5.44 19.37
N ILE A 79 -6.83 -4.60 18.32
CA ILE A 79 -6.98 -3.15 18.43
C ILE A 79 -8.15 -2.68 17.55
N ALA A 80 -8.80 -1.58 17.95
CA ALA A 80 -9.87 -0.97 17.17
C ALA A 80 -9.32 -0.32 15.89
N GLY A 81 -10.05 -0.49 14.79
CA GLY A 81 -9.89 0.34 13.60
C GLY A 81 -10.29 1.79 13.85
N ARG A 82 -9.74 2.68 13.04
CA ARG A 82 -10.07 4.11 13.06
C ARG A 82 -11.26 4.40 12.16
#